data_AF-A0A820F832-F1
#
_entry.id   AF-A0A820F832-F1
#
_cell.length_a   1.000
_cell.length_b   1.000
_cell.length_c   1.000
_cell.angle_alpha   90.00
_cell.angle_beta   90.00
_cell.angle_gamma   90.00
#
_symmetry.space_group_name_H-M   'P 1'
#
loop_
_entity.id
_entity.type
_entity.pdbx_description
1 polymer ?
#
loop_
_entity_poly.entity_id
_entity_poly.type
_entity_poly.pdbx_seq_one_letter_code
_entity_poly.pdbx_strand_id
1 'polypeptide(L)'
;TKASSARNAVTIYFKSYWNKLDVVAIILFFVGIVFRYISISECFCAGQIVISFDLSIWFIRTLDMFTAVKLLGPKLVMIGEMVHDLKFFMLMFFVFILAFGVQEFTWYLPCKIINFAYWHIFGEIKGLEIFEGM
;
A
#
# COMPACT_ATOMS: atom_id res chain seq x y z
N THR A 1 15.20 -23.87 32.87
CA THR A 1 15.37 -22.42 32.59
C THR A 1 15.70 -22.07 31.12
N LYS A 2 15.57 -22.96 30.13
CA LYS A 2 15.68 -22.60 28.69
C LYS A 2 14.34 -22.13 28.06
N ALA A 3 13.21 -22.61 28.59
CA ALA A 3 11.87 -22.31 28.05
C ALA A 3 11.37 -20.87 28.30
N SER A 4 11.94 -20.12 29.27
CA SER A 4 11.66 -18.68 29.41
C SER A 4 12.50 -17.84 28.44
N SER A 5 13.76 -18.26 28.19
CA SER A 5 14.65 -17.58 27.25
C SER A 5 14.12 -17.64 25.81
N ALA A 6 13.62 -18.80 25.36
CA ALA A 6 13.02 -18.95 24.03
C ALA A 6 11.77 -18.07 23.84
N ARG A 7 10.90 -17.98 24.87
CA ARG A 7 9.73 -17.09 24.83
C ARG A 7 10.12 -15.63 24.73
N ASN A 8 11.15 -15.21 25.45
CA ASN A 8 11.66 -13.84 25.38
C ASN A 8 12.27 -13.51 24.00
N ALA A 9 12.95 -14.45 23.37
CA ALA A 9 13.49 -14.27 22.02
C ALA A 9 12.37 -14.03 20.99
N VAL A 10 11.27 -14.79 21.09
CA VAL A 10 10.11 -14.63 20.20
C VAL A 10 9.41 -13.28 20.41
N THR A 11 9.24 -12.83 21.65
CA THR A 11 8.66 -11.49 21.90
C THR A 11 9.55 -10.35 21.41
N ILE A 12 10.88 -10.49 21.50
CA ILE A 12 11.82 -9.52 20.93
C ILE A 12 11.70 -9.51 19.39
N TYR A 13 11.62 -10.68 18.76
CA TYR A 13 11.48 -10.83 17.31
C TYR A 13 10.22 -10.12 16.79
N PHE A 14 9.06 -10.32 17.42
CA PHE A 14 7.81 -9.68 17.02
C PHE A 14 7.74 -8.18 17.35
N LYS A 15 8.71 -7.58 18.04
CA LYS A 15 8.69 -6.13 18.32
C LYS A 15 9.10 -5.30 17.10
N SER A 16 9.89 -5.85 16.19
CA SER A 16 10.37 -5.14 15.00
C SER A 16 9.29 -5.05 13.91
N TYR A 17 9.01 -3.85 13.40
CA TYR A 17 8.03 -3.63 12.33
C TYR A 17 8.40 -4.36 11.03
N TRP A 18 9.67 -4.32 10.65
CA TRP A 18 10.20 -5.03 9.49
C TRP A 18 9.96 -6.53 9.56
N ASN A 19 10.08 -7.07 10.75
CA ASN A 19 9.92 -8.49 10.98
C ASN A 19 8.45 -8.94 10.98
N LYS A 20 7.54 -8.09 11.47
CA LYS A 20 6.09 -8.32 11.30
C LYS A 20 5.70 -8.32 9.83
N LEU A 21 6.24 -7.37 9.05
CA LEU A 21 5.97 -7.27 7.61
C LEU A 21 6.45 -8.50 6.85
N ASP A 22 7.63 -9.03 7.19
CA ASP A 22 8.17 -10.27 6.63
C ASP A 22 7.29 -11.50 6.95
N VAL A 23 6.84 -11.64 8.19
CA VAL A 23 5.89 -12.70 8.59
C VAL A 23 4.57 -12.59 7.82
N VAL A 24 4.04 -11.37 7.64
CA VAL A 24 2.82 -11.14 6.86
C VAL A 24 3.03 -11.51 5.39
N ALA A 25 4.17 -11.18 4.79
CA ALA A 25 4.51 -11.56 3.42
C ALA A 25 4.55 -13.09 3.27
N ILE A 26 5.23 -13.79 4.17
CA ILE A 26 5.30 -15.26 4.14
C ILE A 26 3.90 -15.89 4.23
N ILE A 27 3.02 -15.37 5.10
CA ILE A 27 1.64 -15.86 5.21
C ILE A 27 0.85 -15.60 3.92
N LEU A 28 0.93 -14.38 3.36
CA LEU A 28 0.25 -14.01 2.12
C LEU A 28 0.71 -14.85 0.94
N PHE A 29 2.01 -15.18 0.87
CA PHE A 29 2.56 -16.07 -0.15
C PHE A 29 1.93 -17.46 -0.11
N PHE A 30 1.85 -18.09 1.06
CA PHE A 30 1.18 -19.39 1.21
C PHE A 30 -0.31 -19.31 0.89
N VAL A 31 -1.00 -18.26 1.33
CA VAL A 31 -2.42 -18.04 0.98
C VAL A 31 -2.59 -17.91 -0.53
N GLY A 32 -1.77 -17.10 -1.21
CA GLY A 32 -1.81 -16.95 -2.66
C GLY A 32 -1.56 -18.27 -3.41
N ILE A 33 -0.63 -19.10 -2.91
CA ILE A 33 -0.38 -20.44 -3.45
C ILE A 33 -1.59 -21.36 -3.24
N VAL A 34 -2.16 -21.39 -2.04
CA VAL A 34 -3.35 -22.23 -1.74
C VAL A 34 -4.53 -21.83 -2.62
N PHE A 35 -4.79 -20.53 -2.79
CA PHE A 35 -5.81 -20.01 -3.70
C PHE A 35 -5.57 -20.41 -5.16
N ARG A 36 -4.31 -20.60 -5.56
CA ARG A 36 -3.95 -21.09 -6.91
C ARG A 36 -4.17 -22.60 -7.07
N TYR A 37 -4.00 -23.39 -6.01
CA TYR A 37 -4.25 -24.84 -6.04
C TYR A 37 -5.75 -25.18 -5.96
N ILE A 38 -6.57 -24.31 -5.37
CA ILE A 38 -8.03 -24.48 -5.31
C ILE A 38 -8.61 -24.10 -6.69
N SER A 39 -9.01 -25.11 -7.46
CA SER A 39 -9.53 -25.01 -8.82
C SER A 39 -11.00 -24.55 -8.90
N ILE A 40 -11.32 -23.44 -8.20
CA ILE A 40 -12.59 -22.72 -8.34
C ILE A 40 -12.33 -21.49 -9.23
N SER A 41 -13.15 -21.29 -10.27
CA SER A 41 -12.97 -20.24 -11.28
C SER A 41 -12.83 -18.83 -10.71
N GLU A 42 -13.58 -18.51 -9.65
CA GLU A 42 -13.54 -17.22 -8.93
C GLU A 42 -12.25 -17.05 -8.11
N CYS A 43 -11.70 -18.14 -7.55
CA CYS A 43 -10.52 -18.09 -6.70
C CYS A 43 -9.23 -17.79 -7.46
N PHE A 44 -9.20 -18.06 -8.77
CA PHE A 44 -8.03 -17.78 -9.61
C PHE A 44 -7.76 -16.28 -9.75
N CYS A 45 -8.81 -15.47 -9.97
CA CYS A 45 -8.69 -14.01 -10.05
C CYS A 45 -8.23 -13.42 -8.71
N ALA A 46 -8.85 -13.85 -7.61
CA ALA A 46 -8.46 -13.44 -6.27
C ALA A 46 -6.99 -13.82 -5.95
N GLY A 47 -6.56 -15.02 -6.33
CA GLY A 47 -5.18 -15.47 -6.14
C GLY A 47 -4.14 -14.61 -6.86
N GLN A 48 -4.42 -14.15 -8.09
CA GLN A 48 -3.53 -13.24 -8.83
C GLN A 48 -3.39 -11.88 -8.14
N ILE A 49 -4.50 -11.34 -7.62
CA ILE A 49 -4.49 -10.07 -6.88
C ILE A 49 -3.64 -10.23 -5.60
N VAL A 50 -3.84 -11.29 -4.84
CA VAL A 50 -3.08 -11.57 -3.61
C VAL A 50 -1.59 -11.71 -3.89
N ILE A 51 -1.20 -12.46 -4.91
CA ILE A 51 0.20 -12.63 -5.31
C ILE A 51 0.81 -11.30 -5.79
N SER A 52 0.03 -10.41 -6.42
CA SER A 52 0.51 -9.09 -6.84
C SER A 52 0.80 -8.17 -5.65
N PHE A 53 -0.03 -8.22 -4.61
CA PHE A 53 0.23 -7.51 -3.35
C PHE A 53 1.43 -8.09 -2.62
N ASP A 54 1.56 -9.42 -2.57
CA ASP A 54 2.71 -10.10 -1.97
C ASP A 54 4.03 -9.66 -2.64
N LEU A 55 4.06 -9.66 -3.98
CA LEU A 55 5.22 -9.17 -4.75
C LEU A 55 5.58 -7.72 -4.39
N SER A 56 4.58 -6.86 -4.21
CA SER A 56 4.79 -5.46 -3.81
C SER A 56 5.45 -5.34 -2.43
N ILE A 57 5.08 -6.21 -1.48
CA ILE A 57 5.69 -6.27 -0.14
C ILE A 57 7.15 -6.74 -0.24
N TRP A 58 7.43 -7.75 -1.07
CA TRP A 58 8.79 -8.21 -1.35
C TRP A 58 9.68 -7.13 -1.98
N PHE A 59 9.12 -6.26 -2.83
CA PHE A 59 9.87 -5.11 -3.36
C PHE A 59 10.27 -4.13 -2.26
N ILE A 60 9.38 -3.82 -1.30
CA ILE A 60 9.71 -2.96 -0.15
C ILE A 60 10.86 -3.57 0.68
N ARG A 61 10.84 -4.90 0.90
CA ARG A 61 11.92 -5.60 1.60
C ARG A 61 13.24 -5.52 0.85
N THR A 62 13.20 -5.60 -0.47
CA THR A 62 14.37 -5.47 -1.35
C THR A 62 14.95 -4.04 -1.29
N LEU A 63 14.10 -3.01 -1.21
CA LEU A 63 14.54 -1.62 -1.01
C LEU A 63 15.33 -1.46 0.29
N ASP A 64 14.90 -2.09 1.38
CA ASP A 64 15.63 -2.07 2.65
C ASP A 64 17.04 -2.68 2.53
N MET A 65 17.20 -3.77 1.77
CA MET A 65 18.53 -4.35 1.48
C MET A 65 19.40 -3.40 0.64
N PHE A 66 18.81 -2.62 -0.28
CA PHE A 66 19.53 -1.61 -1.05
C PHE A 66 20.04 -0.45 -0.20
N THR A 67 19.46 -0.21 0.98
CA THR A 67 19.96 0.79 1.92
C THR A 67 21.38 0.47 2.42
N ALA A 68 21.75 -0.81 2.48
CA ALA A 68 23.09 -1.24 2.87
C ALA A 68 24.16 -0.97 1.78
N VAL A 69 23.77 -0.65 0.55
CA VAL A 69 24.68 -0.36 -0.55
C VAL A 69 25.18 1.08 -0.45
N LYS A 70 26.50 1.28 -0.35
CA LYS A 70 27.15 2.59 -0.09
C LYS A 70 26.72 3.74 -1.03
N LEU A 71 26.41 3.43 -2.30
CA LEU A 71 26.01 4.41 -3.32
C LEU A 71 24.52 4.78 -3.25
N LEU A 72 23.65 3.82 -2.92
CA LEU A 72 22.19 4.01 -2.95
C LEU A 72 21.61 4.30 -1.57
N GLY A 73 22.28 3.88 -0.49
CA GLY A 73 21.84 4.08 0.89
C GLY A 73 21.48 5.52 1.24
N PRO A 74 22.38 6.50 1.05
CA PRO A 74 22.08 7.90 1.33
C PRO A 74 20.88 8.42 0.52
N LYS A 75 20.72 7.95 -0.73
CA LYS A 75 19.61 8.35 -1.59
C LYS A 75 18.28 7.78 -1.13
N LEU A 76 18.24 6.51 -0.72
CA LEU A 76 17.02 5.88 -0.19
C LEU A 76 16.58 6.53 1.13
N VAL A 77 17.52 6.83 2.03
CA VAL A 77 17.21 7.53 3.29
C VAL A 77 16.64 8.92 3.01
N MET A 78 17.22 9.68 2.06
CA MET A 78 16.66 10.97 1.65
C MET A 78 15.23 10.86 1.10
N ILE A 79 14.93 9.85 0.27
CA ILE A 79 13.57 9.62 -0.24
C ILE A 79 12.61 9.23 0.90
N GLY A 80 13.07 8.43 1.87
CA GLY A 80 12.26 8.02 3.02
C GLY A 80 11.79 9.20 3.86
N GLU A 81 12.66 10.18 4.09
CA GLU A 81 12.29 11.41 4.81
C GLU A 81 11.27 12.25 4.01
N MET A 82 11.40 12.29 2.68
CA MET A 82 10.42 12.98 1.82
C MET A 82 9.04 12.30 1.85
N VAL A 83 8.99 10.96 1.99
CA VAL A 83 7.73 10.22 2.18
C VAL A 83 7.10 10.55 3.54
N HIS A 84 7.91 10.86 4.56
CA HIS A 84 7.38 11.33 5.83
C HIS A 84 6.58 12.62 5.67
N ASP A 85 7.13 13.59 4.94
CA ASP A 85 6.47 14.87 4.68
C ASP A 85 5.26 14.73 3.76
N LEU A 86 5.31 13.79 2.79
CA LEU A 86 4.19 13.49 1.91
C LEU A 86 2.94 13.00 2.65
N LYS A 87 3.10 12.29 3.78
CA LYS A 87 1.96 11.82 4.59
C LYS A 87 1.11 12.99 5.10
N PHE A 88 1.74 14.08 5.51
CA PHE A 88 1.02 15.28 5.98
C PHE A 88 0.31 15.99 4.81
N PHE A 89 0.98 16.08 3.66
CA PHE A 89 0.38 16.63 2.44
C PHE A 89 -0.88 15.86 2.02
N MET A 90 -0.82 14.52 2.04
CA MET A 90 -1.94 13.66 1.69
C MET A 90 -3.15 13.86 2.62
N LEU A 91 -2.91 14.09 3.91
CA LEU A 91 -3.97 14.36 4.88
C LEU A 91 -4.69 15.68 4.60
N MET A 92 -3.94 16.74 4.27
CA MET A 92 -4.55 18.00 3.84
C MET A 92 -5.39 17.82 2.57
N PHE A 93 -4.85 17.12 1.56
CA PHE A 93 -5.58 16.84 0.32
C PHE A 93 -6.88 16.06 0.56
N PHE A 94 -6.86 15.09 1.48
CA PHE A 94 -8.06 14.34 1.88
C PHE A 94 -9.15 15.24 2.48
N VAL A 95 -8.78 16.19 3.35
CA VAL A 95 -9.71 17.17 3.93
C VAL A 95 -10.33 18.05 2.84
N PHE A 96 -9.54 18.50 1.87
CA PHE A 96 -10.06 19.27 0.73
C PHE A 96 -11.07 18.46 -0.09
N ILE A 97 -10.75 17.21 -0.45
CA ILE A 97 -11.69 16.34 -1.18
C ILE A 97 -12.99 16.15 -0.41
N LEU A 98 -12.93 15.89 0.90
CA LEU A 98 -14.12 15.73 1.73
C LEU A 98 -14.97 17.01 1.79
N ALA A 99 -14.34 18.18 1.85
CA ALA A 99 -15.05 19.45 1.83
C ALA A 99 -15.83 19.68 0.53
N PHE A 100 -15.25 19.33 -0.63
CA PHE A 100 -15.94 19.40 -1.92
C PHE A 100 -16.95 18.26 -2.15
N GLY A 101 -16.73 17.08 -1.55
CA GLY A 101 -17.56 15.89 -1.73
C GLY A 101 -18.84 15.85 -0.88
N VAL A 102 -19.02 16.76 0.10
CA VAL A 102 -20.17 16.76 1.02
C VAL A 102 -21.48 17.24 0.38
N GLN A 103 -21.44 17.94 -0.75
CA GLN A 103 -22.64 18.51 -1.38
C GLN A 103 -23.60 17.47 -1.98
N GLU A 104 -23.11 16.31 -2.43
CA GLU A 104 -23.94 15.20 -2.90
C GLU A 104 -23.34 13.86 -2.46
N PHE A 105 -23.80 13.32 -1.33
CA PHE A 105 -23.30 12.05 -0.82
C PHE A 105 -24.00 10.86 -1.49
N THR A 106 -23.48 10.42 -2.63
CA THR A 106 -23.85 9.14 -3.26
C THR A 106 -22.65 8.21 -3.33
N TRP A 107 -22.83 6.91 -3.10
CA TRP A 107 -21.73 5.93 -2.97
C TRP A 107 -20.70 5.93 -4.12
N TYR A 108 -21.10 6.29 -5.35
CA TYR A 108 -20.20 6.35 -6.51
C TYR A 108 -19.50 7.71 -6.71
N LEU A 109 -19.97 8.79 -6.07
CA LEU A 109 -19.47 10.15 -6.28
C LEU A 109 -18.06 10.38 -5.72
N PRO A 110 -17.71 9.93 -4.49
CA PRO A 110 -16.37 10.13 -3.93
C PRO A 110 -15.26 9.53 -4.82
N CYS A 111 -15.49 8.33 -5.35
CA CYS A 111 -14.53 7.67 -6.24
C CYS A 111 -14.36 8.45 -7.56
N LYS A 112 -15.44 9.00 -8.12
CA LYS A 112 -15.37 9.83 -9.34
C LYS A 112 -14.64 11.15 -9.10
N ILE A 113 -14.90 11.83 -7.98
CA ILE A 113 -14.27 13.11 -7.64
C ILE A 113 -12.76 12.94 -7.44
N ILE A 114 -12.35 11.89 -6.71
CA ILE A 114 -10.92 11.59 -6.50
C ILE A 114 -10.24 11.29 -7.83
N ASN A 115 -10.87 10.48 -8.67
CA ASN A 115 -10.34 10.10 -9.98
C ASN A 115 -10.20 11.34 -10.89
N PHE A 116 -11.23 12.19 -10.95
CA PHE A 116 -11.19 13.47 -11.69
C PHE A 116 -10.08 14.39 -11.19
N ALA A 117 -9.99 14.61 -9.87
CA ALA A 117 -8.94 15.45 -9.28
C ALA A 117 -7.54 14.88 -9.56
N TYR A 118 -7.38 13.55 -9.54
CA TYR A 118 -6.11 12.89 -9.85
C TYR A 118 -5.66 13.18 -11.29
N TRP A 119 -6.50 12.92 -12.31
CA TRP A 119 -6.12 13.17 -13.70
C TRP A 119 -5.91 14.66 -14.01
N HIS A 120 -6.64 15.55 -13.32
CA HIS A 120 -6.45 16.98 -13.45
C HIS A 120 -5.04 17.42 -13.00
N ILE A 121 -4.49 16.83 -11.94
CA ILE A 121 -3.10 17.11 -11.51
C ILE A 121 -2.08 16.75 -12.61
N PHE A 122 -2.39 15.78 -13.47
CA PHE A 122 -1.57 15.39 -14.62
C PHE A 122 -1.92 16.10 -15.93
N GLY A 123 -2.91 17.01 -15.93
CA GLY A 123 -3.33 17.78 -17.11
C GLY A 123 -4.30 17.04 -18.04
N GLU A 124 -4.82 15.88 -17.68
CA GLU A 124 -5.88 15.21 -18.44
C GLU A 124 -7.27 15.69 -18.00
N ILE A 125 -7.84 16.64 -18.75
CA ILE A 125 -9.09 17.36 -18.40
C ILE A 125 -10.34 16.68 -18.98
N LYS A 126 -10.43 15.35 -18.94
CA LYS A 126 -11.56 14.61 -19.54
C LYS A 126 -12.87 14.71 -18.77
N GLY A 127 -12.87 15.25 -17.54
CA GLY A 127 -14.06 15.30 -16.69
C GLY A 127 -14.89 16.58 -16.76
N LEU A 128 -14.45 17.61 -17.50
CA LEU A 128 -15.26 18.82 -17.72
C LEU A 128 -16.54 18.50 -18.51
N GLU A 129 -16.45 17.64 -19.53
CA GLU A 129 -17.59 17.22 -20.36
C GLU A 129 -18.68 16.48 -19.56
N ILE A 130 -18.34 15.91 -18.40
CA ILE A 130 -19.26 15.16 -17.54
C ILE A 130 -20.02 16.10 -16.58
N PHE A 131 -19.46 17.26 -16.23
CA PHE A 131 -20.09 18.27 -15.37
C PHE A 131 -20.82 19.36 -16.17
N GLU A 132 -20.38 19.69 -17.38
CA GLU A 132 -21.08 20.65 -18.28
C GLU A 132 -22.36 20.07 -18.90
N GLY A 133 -22.48 18.73 -18.93
CA GLY A 133 -23.62 18.00 -19.48
C GLY A 133 -24.71 17.60 -18.47
N MET A 134 -24.67 18.11 -17.24
CA MET A 134 -25.72 17.95 -16.21
C MET A 134 -26.43 19.27 -15.91
#